data_AF-K3WC23-F1
#
_entry.id   AF-K3WC23-F1
#
_cell.length_a   1.000
_cell.length_b   1.000
_cell.length_c   1.000
_cell.angle_alpha   90.00
_cell.angle_beta   90.00
_cell.angle_gamma   90.00
#
_symmetry.space_group_name_H-M   'P 1'
#
loop_
_entity.id
_entity.type
_entity.pdbx_description
1 polymer ?
#
loop_
_entity_poly.entity_id
_entity_poly.type
_entity_poly.pdbx_seq_one_letter_code
_entity_poly.pdbx_strand_id
1 'polypeptide(L)'
;MDASGVRLVPSHARFSEPARSFDVEPSRDDSAWQISALSTPGRSSEPTFGIMYSNNHEPALPKEAANMRLVVKKEDGGDARSGAYNGQYRRWPGILLLLAMVAAAVVLITAEAQKSYDDRVARAKNYELSAKGKRAIKDGLTNTDDIISDDGQVGNPKSYTTATCQQPDYQTKDGKLYAIAANGTEVPFAIKGVNWFGMETSLAVPFGLWENQQNGTTAYEIASFLARNNFNAVRLPISIENVLNNNPPAEGVINKQSNRAINIKNFISTLQSIVASLAYRKIAVLISMHTLTNAKTGGNWFDASLGVSQDDFLTAVDTVSKNLCNSTYWNVIGLDLKNEPYDAEWGTGTDADFVIGSEKIAKVMHTNCPKWLGFVEGVVATHTVNIDGKAVSYYDWWGGGLQKAGTNKPKFTIDNKLVWAPHYYTTAVSPQSYFYGANTETDYSTYEELSDDVLKSNIKATMTDMFGYLIEERTSAVVLGEFAGLYTKDAHPLKTTKRTTDQTIQVMMEGGYAGGFMWSLNPESKYEYNPANVKGAFTEGLLDDDWLTPNTEFVNAFLPMNSLANLQFLPCFEAEKK
;
A
#
# COMPACT_ATOMS: atom_id res chain seq x y z
N MET A 1 76.02 27.17 57.51
CA MET A 1 75.25 26.56 58.61
C MET A 1 73.92 26.13 58.02
N ASP A 2 73.54 24.88 58.27
CA ASP A 2 72.26 24.18 58.12
C ASP A 2 71.29 24.64 57.00
N ALA A 3 70.94 23.79 56.02
CA ALA A 3 70.17 22.53 56.10
C ALA A 3 68.68 22.78 56.50
N SER A 4 67.68 22.17 55.85
CA SER A 4 67.64 21.24 54.70
C SER A 4 66.22 21.25 54.08
N GLY A 5 66.01 20.59 52.92
CA GLY A 5 64.66 20.36 52.36
C GLY A 5 64.58 20.45 50.83
N VAL A 6 65.01 19.40 50.12
CA VAL A 6 65.03 19.36 48.65
C VAL A 6 63.80 18.65 48.09
N ARG A 7 63.13 19.26 47.10
CA ARG A 7 62.72 18.60 45.83
C ARG A 7 62.40 19.61 44.72
N LEU A 8 62.56 19.14 43.48
CA LEU A 8 62.49 19.88 42.20
C LEU A 8 61.02 19.85 41.68
N VAL A 9 60.45 20.83 40.96
CA VAL A 9 60.90 21.60 39.77
C VAL A 9 61.01 20.69 38.53
N PRO A 10 60.53 21.05 37.31
CA PRO A 10 59.91 22.31 36.83
C PRO A 10 58.35 22.31 37.02
N SER A 11 57.43 22.93 36.25
CA SER A 11 57.43 23.58 34.92
C SER A 11 56.27 24.60 34.71
N HIS A 12 55.85 24.79 33.45
CA HIS A 12 54.78 25.68 32.93
C HIS A 12 53.89 24.88 31.95
N ALA A 13 52.72 25.35 31.47
CA ALA A 13 52.18 26.71 31.43
C ALA A 13 50.64 26.75 31.63
N ARG A 14 50.09 27.96 31.83
CA ARG A 14 48.64 28.22 31.77
C ARG A 14 48.21 28.49 30.33
N PHE A 15 47.11 27.88 29.90
CA PHE A 15 46.22 28.42 28.87
C PHE A 15 44.80 28.43 29.42
N SER A 16 43.95 29.31 28.90
CA SER A 16 42.58 29.53 29.35
C SER A 16 41.64 28.39 28.92
N GLU A 17 40.77 27.96 29.84
CA GLU A 17 39.67 27.04 29.54
C GLU A 17 38.66 27.72 28.58
N PRO A 18 38.31 27.11 27.44
CA PRO A 18 37.06 27.44 26.76
C PRO A 18 35.87 26.85 27.54
N ALA A 19 34.69 27.45 27.41
CA ALA A 19 33.49 26.98 28.07
C ALA A 19 33.10 25.56 27.61
N ARG A 20 32.53 24.75 28.52
CA ARG A 20 31.92 23.48 28.16
C ARG A 20 30.69 23.74 27.28
N SER A 21 30.61 23.12 26.11
CA SER A 21 29.33 22.89 25.47
C SER A 21 28.48 22.00 26.39
N PHE A 22 27.19 22.29 26.49
CA PHE A 22 26.22 21.32 26.96
C PHE A 22 25.72 20.59 25.72
N ASP A 23 26.33 19.43 25.46
CA ASP A 23 25.91 18.56 24.36
C ASP A 23 24.56 17.95 24.76
N VAL A 24 23.47 18.46 24.16
CA VAL A 24 22.12 17.93 24.36
C VAL A 24 21.91 16.79 23.37
N GLU A 25 22.29 15.57 23.75
CA GLU A 25 21.79 14.38 23.08
C GLU A 25 20.25 14.34 23.20
N PRO A 26 19.49 14.16 22.10
CA PRO A 26 18.07 13.86 22.18
C PRO A 26 17.88 12.49 22.87
N SER A 27 16.90 12.40 23.76
CA SER A 27 16.70 11.24 24.63
C SER A 27 16.36 9.95 23.87
N ARG A 28 17.17 8.91 24.08
CA ARG A 28 17.18 7.63 23.34
C ARG A 28 15.92 6.74 23.41
N ASP A 29 14.90 7.10 24.16
CA ASP A 29 13.72 6.23 24.43
C ASP A 29 12.39 6.69 23.77
N ASP A 30 12.27 7.96 23.35
CA ASP A 30 11.02 8.52 22.81
C ASP A 30 11.08 8.71 21.27
N SER A 31 10.94 7.61 20.53
CA SER A 31 10.81 7.62 19.06
C SER A 31 9.34 7.52 18.60
N ALA A 32 9.04 8.11 17.44
CA ALA A 32 7.67 8.46 17.02
C ALA A 32 6.67 7.31 16.87
N TRP A 33 7.15 6.07 16.79
CA TRP A 33 6.45 4.89 16.27
C TRP A 33 5.66 4.05 17.30
N GLN A 34 5.35 4.58 18.49
CA GLN A 34 4.36 3.94 19.38
C GLN A 34 2.92 4.17 18.87
N ILE A 35 2.48 3.31 17.94
CA ILE A 35 1.06 3.20 17.58
C ILE A 35 0.30 2.66 18.80
N SER A 36 -0.49 3.54 19.42
CA SER A 36 -1.31 3.20 20.58
C SER A 36 -2.40 2.20 20.18
N ALA A 37 -2.32 0.96 20.66
CA ALA A 37 -3.34 -0.05 20.40
C ALA A 37 -4.72 0.43 20.90
N LEU A 38 -5.72 0.45 20.01
CA LEU A 38 -7.07 0.90 20.33
C LEU A 38 -7.67 0.08 21.48
N SER A 39 -8.23 0.76 22.48
CA SER A 39 -8.86 0.12 23.63
C SER A 39 -10.09 -0.69 23.22
N THR A 40 -10.12 -1.99 23.55
CA THR A 40 -11.26 -2.86 23.30
C THR A 40 -12.51 -2.42 24.09
N PRO A 41 -13.69 -2.28 23.45
CA PRO A 41 -14.92 -1.96 24.16
C PRO A 41 -15.32 -3.00 25.21
N GLY A 42 -15.81 -2.53 26.36
CA GLY A 42 -16.13 -3.37 27.52
C GLY A 42 -17.31 -4.33 27.33
N ARG A 43 -17.25 -5.45 28.04
CA ARG A 43 -18.18 -6.60 27.95
C ARG A 43 -19.49 -6.38 28.71
N SER A 44 -20.60 -6.16 28.01
CA SER A 44 -21.98 -6.26 28.51
C SER A 44 -22.97 -6.43 27.33
N SER A 45 -24.13 -7.06 27.45
CA SER A 45 -24.68 -8.01 28.44
C SER A 45 -25.80 -8.81 27.78
N GLU A 46 -26.02 -10.06 28.18
CA GLU A 46 -27.09 -10.91 27.60
C GLU A 46 -28.50 -10.40 27.90
N PRO A 47 -29.46 -10.71 27.01
CA PRO A 47 -30.78 -11.15 27.42
C PRO A 47 -31.05 -12.59 26.98
N THR A 48 -31.34 -13.47 27.94
CA THR A 48 -31.73 -14.86 27.71
C THR A 48 -33.20 -15.00 27.31
N PHE A 49 -33.55 -15.94 26.43
CA PHE A 49 -34.95 -16.36 26.23
C PHE A 49 -35.10 -17.81 25.72
N GLY A 50 -35.95 -18.58 26.42
CA GLY A 50 -36.79 -19.64 25.85
C GLY A 50 -36.15 -20.93 25.31
N ILE A 51 -36.00 -21.95 26.16
CA ILE A 51 -35.86 -23.35 25.70
C ILE A 51 -37.24 -23.93 25.37
N MET A 52 -37.39 -24.59 24.22
CA MET A 52 -38.41 -25.63 24.02
C MET A 52 -37.84 -26.82 23.22
N TYR A 53 -38.07 -28.03 23.72
CA TYR A 53 -37.85 -29.28 22.99
C TYR A 53 -39.07 -29.60 22.11
N SER A 54 -38.86 -30.16 20.92
CA SER A 54 -39.79 -31.15 20.37
C SER A 54 -39.13 -32.10 19.35
N ASN A 55 -39.53 -33.36 19.45
CA ASN A 55 -39.01 -34.54 18.76
C ASN A 55 -39.02 -34.46 17.22
N ASN A 56 -37.98 -35.05 16.60
CA ASN A 56 -38.05 -35.49 15.20
C ASN A 56 -38.91 -36.76 15.09
N HIS A 57 -39.83 -36.79 14.13
CA HIS A 57 -40.46 -38.01 13.62
C HIS A 57 -40.84 -37.81 12.14
N GLU A 58 -40.38 -38.72 11.28
CA GLU A 58 -40.72 -38.73 9.85
C GLU A 58 -42.09 -39.39 9.60
N PRO A 59 -42.97 -38.80 8.79
CA PRO A 59 -44.11 -39.50 8.19
C PRO A 59 -43.72 -40.15 6.86
N ALA A 60 -44.14 -41.40 6.62
CA ALA A 60 -43.79 -42.17 5.44
C ALA A 60 -44.61 -41.84 4.18
N LEU A 61 -44.09 -42.26 3.02
CA LEU A 61 -44.71 -42.13 1.69
C LEU A 61 -46.12 -42.75 1.59
N PRO A 62 -47.10 -42.06 0.98
CA PRO A 62 -48.41 -42.64 0.65
C PRO A 62 -48.34 -43.75 -0.42
N LYS A 63 -49.32 -44.66 -0.39
CA LYS A 63 -49.47 -45.77 -1.35
C LYS A 63 -50.40 -45.41 -2.52
N GLU A 64 -50.37 -46.27 -3.54
CA GLU A 64 -51.00 -46.08 -4.85
C GLU A 64 -52.52 -46.39 -4.90
N ALA A 65 -53.17 -45.88 -5.95
CA ALA A 65 -54.40 -46.34 -6.60
C ALA A 65 -55.74 -46.30 -5.83
N ALA A 66 -56.65 -45.45 -6.33
CA ALA A 66 -58.10 -45.60 -6.20
C ALA A 66 -58.76 -45.46 -7.59
N ASN A 67 -59.54 -46.46 -8.01
CA ASN A 67 -60.13 -46.53 -9.36
C ASN A 67 -61.47 -45.79 -9.43
N MET A 68 -61.68 -44.93 -10.43
CA MET A 68 -63.02 -44.47 -10.83
C MET A 68 -63.46 -45.12 -12.15
N ARG A 69 -64.43 -46.04 -12.06
CA ARG A 69 -65.15 -46.59 -13.22
C ARG A 69 -66.16 -45.58 -13.72
N LEU A 70 -66.08 -45.19 -14.99
CA LEU A 70 -67.23 -44.61 -15.71
C LEU A 70 -68.19 -45.72 -16.11
N VAL A 71 -69.42 -45.66 -15.60
CA VAL A 71 -70.49 -46.61 -15.93
C VAL A 71 -71.26 -46.11 -17.15
N VAL A 72 -71.10 -46.79 -18.28
CA VAL A 72 -71.92 -46.54 -19.47
C VAL A 72 -73.25 -47.29 -19.32
N LYS A 73 -74.35 -46.55 -19.16
CA LYS A 73 -75.70 -47.13 -19.19
C LYS A 73 -76.08 -47.40 -20.65
N LYS A 74 -76.47 -48.65 -20.96
CA LYS A 74 -77.04 -49.05 -22.25
C LYS A 74 -78.56 -49.09 -22.13
N GLU A 75 -79.26 -48.53 -23.11
CA GLU A 75 -80.68 -48.78 -23.37
C GLU A 75 -80.83 -49.14 -24.86
N ASP A 76 -81.72 -50.08 -25.17
CA ASP A 76 -81.82 -50.73 -26.48
C ASP A 76 -83.15 -50.44 -27.19
N GLY A 77 -83.11 -50.39 -28.53
CA GLY A 77 -84.26 -50.68 -29.40
C GLY A 77 -84.94 -49.48 -30.08
N GLY A 78 -84.89 -49.44 -31.41
CA GLY A 78 -85.68 -48.50 -32.23
C GLY A 78 -85.11 -48.27 -33.64
N ASP A 79 -85.56 -49.05 -34.62
CA ASP A 79 -85.12 -48.93 -36.03
C ASP A 79 -85.60 -47.66 -36.73
N ALA A 80 -84.67 -46.92 -37.37
CA ALA A 80 -85.01 -45.85 -38.31
C ALA A 80 -83.92 -45.59 -39.38
N ARG A 81 -84.01 -46.30 -40.51
CA ARG A 81 -83.61 -45.95 -41.90
C ARG A 81 -82.27 -45.22 -42.14
N SER A 82 -81.48 -45.78 -43.05
CA SER A 82 -80.24 -45.19 -43.59
C SER A 82 -80.47 -43.87 -44.37
N GLY A 83 -80.47 -42.74 -43.68
CA GLY A 83 -80.34 -41.41 -44.29
C GLY A 83 -78.88 -41.14 -44.68
N ALA A 84 -78.64 -40.68 -45.91
CA ALA A 84 -77.30 -40.35 -46.38
C ALA A 84 -76.75 -39.12 -45.65
N TYR A 85 -75.74 -39.31 -44.79
CA TYR A 85 -75.07 -38.22 -44.08
C TYR A 85 -74.12 -37.47 -45.03
N ASN A 86 -74.70 -36.59 -45.85
CA ASN A 86 -73.95 -35.61 -46.63
C ASN A 86 -73.20 -34.70 -45.64
N GLY A 87 -71.88 -34.85 -45.60
CA GLY A 87 -71.03 -34.18 -44.62
C GLY A 87 -71.16 -32.66 -44.71
N GLN A 88 -71.88 -32.05 -43.77
CA GLN A 88 -71.78 -30.62 -43.54
C GLN A 88 -70.31 -30.31 -43.24
N TYR A 89 -69.70 -29.43 -44.04
CA TYR A 89 -68.37 -28.90 -43.75
C TYR A 89 -68.39 -28.26 -42.37
N ARG A 90 -67.87 -28.99 -41.37
CA ARG A 90 -67.81 -28.61 -39.96
C ARG A 90 -66.88 -27.41 -39.85
N ARG A 91 -67.40 -26.21 -40.08
CA ARG A 91 -66.61 -24.98 -40.19
C ARG A 91 -65.77 -24.82 -38.93
N TRP A 92 -64.51 -24.43 -39.10
CA TRP A 92 -63.51 -24.41 -38.03
C TRP A 92 -63.35 -23.08 -37.26
N PRO A 93 -64.17 -22.00 -37.40
CA PRO A 93 -63.77 -20.68 -36.88
C PRO A 93 -63.64 -20.65 -35.36
N GLY A 94 -64.37 -21.46 -34.60
CA GLY A 94 -64.18 -21.58 -33.15
C GLY A 94 -62.83 -22.20 -32.76
N ILE A 95 -62.33 -23.18 -33.53
CA ILE A 95 -61.02 -23.81 -33.28
C ILE A 95 -59.89 -22.90 -33.78
N LEU A 96 -60.07 -22.23 -34.92
CA LEU A 96 -59.12 -21.24 -35.43
C LEU A 96 -59.01 -20.03 -34.49
N LEU A 97 -60.13 -19.56 -33.94
CA LEU A 97 -60.16 -18.51 -32.91
C LEU A 97 -59.47 -18.99 -31.62
N LEU A 98 -59.71 -20.23 -31.16
CA LEU A 98 -59.02 -20.79 -30.00
C LEU A 98 -57.50 -20.87 -30.21
N LEU A 99 -57.06 -21.35 -31.38
CA LEU A 99 -55.64 -21.40 -31.75
C LEU A 99 -55.03 -19.98 -31.83
N ALA A 100 -55.75 -19.00 -32.38
CA ALA A 100 -55.31 -17.61 -32.42
C ALA A 100 -55.22 -16.99 -31.01
N MET A 101 -56.17 -17.27 -30.11
CA MET A 101 -56.12 -16.82 -28.72
C MET A 101 -54.97 -17.48 -27.95
N VAL A 102 -54.72 -18.78 -28.15
CA VAL A 102 -53.57 -19.48 -27.54
C VAL A 102 -52.24 -18.93 -28.06
N ALA A 103 -52.12 -18.71 -29.38
CA ALA A 103 -50.92 -18.10 -29.96
C ALA A 103 -50.68 -16.67 -29.44
N ALA A 104 -51.73 -15.85 -29.36
CA ALA A 104 -51.65 -14.49 -28.79
C ALA A 104 -51.28 -14.53 -27.30
N ALA A 105 -51.86 -15.44 -26.52
CA ALA A 105 -51.51 -15.61 -25.11
C ALA A 105 -50.05 -16.05 -24.92
N VAL A 106 -49.55 -17.00 -25.73
CA VAL A 106 -48.13 -17.40 -25.71
C VAL A 106 -47.22 -16.24 -26.04
N VAL A 107 -47.51 -15.44 -27.09
CA VAL A 107 -46.72 -14.27 -27.47
C VAL A 107 -46.74 -13.17 -26.39
N LEU A 108 -47.89 -12.91 -25.76
CA LEU A 108 -47.98 -11.94 -24.67
C LEU A 108 -47.23 -12.41 -23.42
N ILE A 109 -47.32 -13.70 -23.08
CA ILE A 109 -46.60 -14.29 -21.94
C ILE A 109 -45.09 -14.25 -22.18
N THR A 110 -44.59 -14.59 -23.37
CA THR A 110 -43.15 -14.53 -23.65
C THR A 110 -42.64 -13.09 -23.73
N ALA A 111 -43.40 -12.16 -24.29
CA ALA A 111 -43.03 -10.74 -24.34
C ALA A 111 -42.94 -10.12 -22.94
N GLU A 112 -43.94 -10.33 -22.07
CA GLU A 112 -43.94 -9.78 -20.72
C GLU A 112 -42.96 -10.53 -19.80
N ALA A 113 -42.70 -11.83 -20.03
CA ALA A 113 -41.63 -12.56 -19.34
C ALA A 113 -40.24 -12.05 -19.73
N GLN A 114 -39.99 -11.74 -21.01
CA GLN A 114 -38.74 -11.14 -21.48
C GLN A 114 -38.55 -9.76 -20.85
N LYS A 115 -39.57 -8.90 -20.93
CA LYS A 115 -39.56 -7.57 -20.29
C LYS A 115 -39.32 -7.64 -18.78
N SER A 116 -39.97 -8.56 -18.07
CA SER A 116 -39.77 -8.78 -16.63
C SER A 116 -38.36 -9.31 -16.31
N TYR A 117 -37.77 -10.14 -17.18
CA TYR A 117 -36.37 -10.56 -17.10
C TYR A 117 -35.42 -9.37 -17.29
N ASP A 118 -35.63 -8.54 -18.32
CA ASP A 118 -34.78 -7.38 -18.62
C ASP A 118 -34.86 -6.32 -17.50
N ASP A 119 -36.07 -6.01 -17.04
CA ASP A 119 -36.33 -5.14 -15.89
C ASP A 119 -35.63 -5.65 -14.61
N ARG A 120 -35.59 -6.98 -14.41
CA ARG A 120 -34.87 -7.60 -13.28
C ARG A 120 -33.36 -7.48 -13.43
N VAL A 121 -32.81 -7.69 -14.63
CA VAL A 121 -31.37 -7.51 -14.91
C VAL A 121 -30.97 -6.05 -14.73
N ALA A 122 -31.79 -5.10 -15.19
CA ALA A 122 -31.58 -3.67 -14.97
C ALA A 122 -31.59 -3.30 -13.47
N ARG A 123 -32.55 -3.81 -12.69
CA ARG A 123 -32.57 -3.62 -11.23
C ARG A 123 -31.34 -4.20 -10.53
N ALA A 124 -30.89 -5.40 -10.91
CA ALA A 124 -29.70 -6.01 -10.34
C ALA A 124 -28.44 -5.19 -10.65
N LYS A 125 -28.25 -4.76 -11.91
CA LYS A 125 -27.13 -3.90 -12.31
C LYS A 125 -27.14 -2.57 -11.56
N ASN A 126 -28.30 -1.93 -11.40
CA ASN A 126 -28.43 -0.67 -10.69
C ASN A 126 -28.15 -0.82 -9.17
N TYR A 127 -28.53 -1.95 -8.57
CA TYR A 127 -28.16 -2.28 -7.20
C TYR A 127 -26.64 -2.42 -7.05
N GLU A 128 -25.97 -3.18 -7.92
CA GLU A 128 -24.51 -3.37 -7.84
C GLU A 128 -23.72 -2.09 -8.13
N LEU A 129 -24.18 -1.24 -9.05
CA LEU A 129 -23.60 0.10 -9.25
C LEU A 129 -23.78 1.00 -8.02
N SER A 130 -24.92 0.93 -7.33
CA SER A 130 -25.15 1.65 -6.07
C SER A 130 -24.29 1.08 -4.92
N ALA A 131 -24.13 -0.24 -4.84
CA ALA A 131 -23.28 -0.89 -3.86
C ALA A 131 -21.80 -0.53 -4.07
N LYS A 132 -21.32 -0.54 -5.33
CA LYS A 132 -19.99 -0.05 -5.70
C LYS A 132 -19.81 1.42 -5.32
N GLY A 133 -20.79 2.28 -5.65
CA GLY A 133 -20.75 3.71 -5.35
C GLY A 133 -20.70 4.07 -3.86
N LYS A 134 -21.12 3.18 -2.96
CA LYS A 134 -20.99 3.37 -1.50
C LYS A 134 -19.59 3.09 -0.98
N ARG A 135 -18.90 2.09 -1.54
CA ARG A 135 -17.50 1.72 -1.21
C ARG A 135 -16.45 2.42 -2.07
N ALA A 136 -16.86 3.38 -2.90
CA ALA A 136 -15.99 4.12 -3.80
C ALA A 136 -15.34 5.31 -3.07
N ILE A 137 -14.07 5.58 -3.35
CA ILE A 137 -13.39 6.77 -2.82
C ILE A 137 -13.86 7.98 -3.63
N LYS A 138 -14.31 9.04 -2.94
CA LYS A 138 -15.05 10.19 -3.46
C LYS A 138 -14.16 11.22 -4.15
N ASP A 139 -13.23 10.78 -5.00
CA ASP A 139 -12.29 11.66 -5.74
C ASP A 139 -12.92 12.40 -6.93
N GLY A 140 -14.21 12.17 -7.20
CA GLY A 140 -14.92 12.75 -8.33
C GLY A 140 -14.57 12.12 -9.68
N LEU A 141 -13.75 11.06 -9.69
CA LEU A 141 -13.30 10.36 -10.89
C LEU A 141 -14.01 8.99 -11.00
N THR A 142 -13.99 8.41 -12.20
CA THR A 142 -14.68 7.13 -12.47
C THR A 142 -13.79 6.17 -13.26
N ASN A 143 -13.73 4.91 -12.83
CA ASN A 143 -13.17 3.82 -13.60
C ASN A 143 -13.92 3.66 -14.94
N THR A 144 -13.22 3.32 -16.02
CA THR A 144 -13.81 3.03 -17.34
C THR A 144 -13.97 1.52 -17.60
N ASP A 145 -13.46 0.69 -16.71
CA ASP A 145 -13.07 -0.70 -16.95
C ASP A 145 -13.29 -1.60 -15.71
N ASP A 146 -14.33 -1.33 -14.93
CA ASP A 146 -14.65 -2.06 -13.69
C ASP A 146 -14.73 -3.59 -13.89
N ILE A 147 -14.15 -4.37 -12.97
CA ILE A 147 -14.35 -5.82 -12.96
C ILE A 147 -15.80 -6.11 -12.59
N ILE A 148 -16.50 -6.83 -13.47
CA ILE A 148 -17.80 -7.44 -13.20
C ILE A 148 -17.55 -8.93 -12.94
N SER A 149 -17.88 -9.41 -11.74
CA SER A 149 -17.73 -10.83 -11.38
C SER A 149 -18.76 -11.70 -12.12
N ASP A 150 -18.50 -13.00 -12.16
CA ASP A 150 -19.42 -14.08 -12.57
C ASP A 150 -20.85 -13.98 -11.98
N ASP A 151 -21.00 -13.46 -10.77
CA ASP A 151 -22.28 -13.21 -10.10
C ASP A 151 -22.83 -11.79 -10.25
N GLY A 152 -22.26 -11.00 -11.17
CA GLY A 152 -22.72 -9.67 -11.53
C GLY A 152 -22.21 -8.53 -10.65
N GLN A 153 -21.52 -8.81 -9.53
CA GLN A 153 -21.01 -7.76 -8.66
C GLN A 153 -19.92 -6.92 -9.33
N VAL A 154 -20.07 -5.59 -9.25
CA VAL A 154 -19.17 -4.61 -9.88
C VAL A 154 -18.14 -4.11 -8.86
N GLY A 155 -16.86 -4.22 -9.16
CA GLY A 155 -15.79 -3.77 -8.25
C GLY A 155 -15.79 -4.51 -6.91
N ASN A 156 -16.03 -5.83 -6.94
CA ASN A 156 -15.84 -6.77 -5.83
C ASN A 156 -15.59 -8.19 -6.39
N PRO A 157 -14.42 -8.44 -7.00
CA PRO A 157 -14.12 -9.71 -7.64
C PRO A 157 -13.91 -10.84 -6.62
N LYS A 158 -14.12 -12.09 -7.06
CA LYS A 158 -13.73 -13.31 -6.31
C LYS A 158 -12.24 -13.66 -6.44
N SER A 159 -11.57 -13.13 -7.47
CA SER A 159 -10.13 -13.29 -7.70
C SER A 159 -9.63 -12.21 -8.66
N TYR A 160 -8.35 -11.87 -8.57
CA TYR A 160 -7.68 -10.96 -9.52
C TYR A 160 -6.94 -11.80 -10.57
N THR A 161 -7.31 -11.65 -11.84
CA THR A 161 -6.72 -12.42 -12.95
C THR A 161 -5.44 -11.77 -13.47
N THR A 162 -4.30 -12.15 -12.90
CA THR A 162 -2.96 -11.62 -13.26
C THR A 162 -2.13 -12.57 -14.13
N ALA A 163 -2.53 -13.84 -14.24
CA ALA A 163 -1.70 -14.96 -14.72
C ALA A 163 -1.25 -14.92 -16.19
N THR A 164 -1.66 -13.92 -16.97
CA THR A 164 -1.24 -13.72 -18.38
C THR A 164 0.08 -12.95 -18.51
N CYS A 165 0.48 -12.20 -17.48
CA CYS A 165 1.70 -11.39 -17.50
C CYS A 165 2.92 -12.25 -17.14
N GLN A 166 4.00 -12.17 -17.91
CA GLN A 166 5.30 -12.65 -17.42
C GLN A 166 5.87 -11.68 -16.38
N GLN A 167 6.57 -12.20 -15.36
CA GLN A 167 7.33 -11.36 -14.43
C GLN A 167 8.51 -10.70 -15.18
N PRO A 168 8.60 -9.35 -15.26
CA PRO A 168 9.73 -8.68 -15.87
C PRO A 168 11.03 -8.94 -15.11
N ASP A 169 12.17 -8.81 -15.79
CA ASP A 169 13.45 -8.57 -15.15
C ASP A 169 13.57 -7.07 -14.85
N TYR A 170 13.61 -6.69 -13.57
CA TYR A 170 13.70 -5.29 -13.15
C TYR A 170 15.15 -4.87 -12.98
N GLN A 171 15.55 -3.76 -13.60
CA GLN A 171 16.93 -3.25 -13.57
C GLN A 171 16.98 -1.73 -13.40
N THR A 172 18.09 -1.23 -12.87
CA THR A 172 18.49 0.19 -12.92
C THR A 172 19.57 0.41 -13.98
N LYS A 173 19.41 1.42 -14.84
CA LYS A 173 20.42 1.87 -15.82
C LYS A 173 20.29 3.39 -16.03
N ASP A 174 21.41 4.08 -16.20
CA ASP A 174 21.48 5.54 -16.42
C ASP A 174 20.66 6.39 -15.42
N GLY A 175 20.59 5.94 -14.16
CA GLY A 175 19.78 6.55 -13.09
C GLY A 175 18.27 6.32 -13.19
N LYS A 176 17.79 5.40 -14.03
CA LYS A 176 16.36 5.10 -14.29
C LYS A 176 16.03 3.65 -14.00
N LEU A 177 14.78 3.37 -13.68
CA LEU A 177 14.27 2.01 -13.56
C LEU A 177 13.78 1.48 -14.92
N TYR A 178 13.94 0.19 -15.15
CA TYR A 178 13.52 -0.53 -16.35
C TYR A 178 12.80 -1.82 -15.98
N ALA A 179 11.71 -2.11 -16.70
CA ALA A 179 11.08 -3.43 -16.75
C ALA A 179 11.46 -4.09 -18.08
N ILE A 180 12.12 -5.24 -18.03
CA ILE A 180 12.65 -5.94 -19.21
C ILE A 180 11.89 -7.26 -19.42
N ALA A 181 11.37 -7.48 -20.62
CA ALA A 181 10.70 -8.72 -21.01
C ALA A 181 11.70 -9.82 -21.39
N ALA A 182 11.30 -11.10 -21.34
CA ALA A 182 12.14 -12.22 -21.75
C ALA A 182 12.69 -12.12 -23.19
N ASN A 183 11.96 -11.44 -24.09
CA ASN A 183 12.37 -11.19 -25.47
C ASN A 183 13.33 -9.98 -25.65
N GLY A 184 13.79 -9.36 -24.55
CA GLY A 184 14.67 -8.19 -24.56
C GLY A 184 13.98 -6.84 -24.76
N THR A 185 12.64 -6.78 -24.76
CA THR A 185 11.92 -5.49 -24.80
C THR A 185 12.10 -4.75 -23.48
N GLU A 186 12.70 -3.56 -23.52
CA GLU A 186 12.94 -2.73 -22.34
C GLU A 186 11.94 -1.57 -22.26
N VAL A 187 11.32 -1.37 -21.10
CA VAL A 187 10.41 -0.26 -20.83
C VAL A 187 10.91 0.52 -19.61
N PRO A 188 11.38 1.77 -19.75
CA PRO A 188 11.77 2.59 -18.61
C PRO A 188 10.53 3.02 -17.82
N PHE A 189 10.63 3.12 -16.50
CA PHE A 189 9.57 3.67 -15.66
C PHE A 189 10.11 4.58 -14.54
N ALA A 190 9.27 5.51 -14.10
CA ALA A 190 9.45 6.31 -12.89
C ALA A 190 8.34 6.01 -11.88
N ILE A 191 8.53 6.40 -10.61
CA ILE A 191 7.64 6.08 -9.50
C ILE A 191 6.92 7.35 -8.99
N LYS A 192 5.60 7.38 -9.15
CA LYS A 192 4.69 8.19 -8.34
C LYS A 192 3.97 7.24 -7.40
N GLY A 193 4.60 7.00 -6.24
CA GLY A 193 4.16 5.99 -5.29
C GLY A 193 3.49 6.57 -4.05
N VAL A 194 2.83 5.68 -3.31
CA VAL A 194 2.39 5.92 -1.92
C VAL A 194 2.93 4.81 -1.01
N ASN A 195 3.07 5.10 0.28
CA ASN A 195 3.13 4.07 1.31
C ASN A 195 1.70 3.70 1.75
N TRP A 196 1.41 2.41 1.89
CA TRP A 196 0.15 1.89 2.44
C TRP A 196 0.48 0.92 3.58
N PHE A 197 0.52 1.44 4.80
CA PHE A 197 1.00 0.70 5.97
C PHE A 197 -0.11 -0.07 6.71
N GLY A 198 0.30 -0.99 7.57
CA GLY A 198 -0.52 -1.79 8.48
C GLY A 198 -0.06 -3.23 8.65
N MET A 199 0.67 -3.80 7.67
CA MET A 199 1.14 -5.21 7.69
C MET A 199 2.37 -5.41 8.58
N GLU A 200 3.04 -4.33 8.94
CA GLU A 200 4.10 -4.22 9.94
C GLU A 200 3.60 -4.13 11.39
N THR A 201 2.28 -3.97 11.57
CA THR A 201 1.62 -3.94 12.89
C THR A 201 1.06 -5.31 13.27
N SER A 202 0.59 -5.43 14.51
CA SER A 202 -0.17 -6.58 15.01
C SER A 202 -1.53 -6.83 14.30
N LEU A 203 -2.00 -5.91 13.44
CA LEU A 203 -3.18 -6.17 12.59
C LEU A 203 -2.85 -7.06 11.38
N ALA A 204 -1.58 -7.07 10.95
CA ALA A 204 -1.03 -7.92 9.89
C ALA A 204 -1.74 -7.81 8.51
N VAL A 205 -2.32 -6.64 8.22
CA VAL A 205 -2.99 -6.26 6.96
C VAL A 205 -2.85 -4.74 6.76
N PRO A 206 -2.80 -4.18 5.53
CA PRO A 206 -2.83 -2.74 5.35
C PRO A 206 -4.16 -2.17 5.86
N PHE A 207 -4.13 -0.95 6.39
CA PHE A 207 -5.31 -0.34 6.99
C PHE A 207 -6.40 0.01 5.95
N GLY A 208 -7.61 0.28 6.44
CA GLY A 208 -8.77 0.66 5.65
C GLY A 208 -9.69 -0.47 5.18
N LEU A 209 -9.28 -1.74 5.25
CA LEU A 209 -10.02 -2.85 4.61
C LEU A 209 -11.28 -3.35 5.35
N TRP A 210 -11.69 -2.66 6.41
CA TRP A 210 -12.84 -2.97 7.27
C TRP A 210 -14.18 -2.37 6.78
N GLU A 211 -14.34 -2.17 5.47
CA GLU A 211 -15.51 -1.51 4.84
C GLU A 211 -16.85 -1.90 5.47
N ASN A 212 -17.62 -0.88 5.83
CA ASN A 212 -18.92 -1.02 6.47
C ASN A 212 -19.80 0.21 6.16
N GLN A 213 -20.91 0.39 6.89
CA GLN A 213 -21.87 1.48 6.63
C GLN A 213 -21.38 2.88 7.09
N GLN A 214 -20.27 2.96 7.81
CA GLN A 214 -19.73 4.20 8.40
C GLN A 214 -18.38 4.59 7.79
N ASN A 215 -17.45 3.65 7.66
CA ASN A 215 -16.09 3.89 7.16
C ASN A 215 -15.47 2.62 6.53
N GLY A 216 -14.23 2.77 6.05
CA GLY A 216 -13.47 1.70 5.44
C GLY A 216 -13.79 1.51 3.95
N THR A 217 -12.89 0.86 3.25
CA THR A 217 -12.90 0.68 1.81
C THR A 217 -12.37 -0.71 1.42
N THR A 218 -12.10 -0.94 0.13
CA THR A 218 -11.69 -2.23 -0.41
C THR A 218 -10.36 -2.13 -1.13
N ALA A 219 -9.59 -3.22 -1.16
CA ALA A 219 -8.33 -3.26 -1.91
C ALA A 219 -8.54 -3.03 -3.42
N TYR A 220 -9.73 -3.36 -3.94
CA TYR A 220 -10.17 -3.01 -5.30
C TYR A 220 -10.24 -1.49 -5.51
N GLU A 221 -10.84 -0.78 -4.54
CA GLU A 221 -11.02 0.66 -4.65
C GLU A 221 -9.75 1.44 -4.34
N ILE A 222 -8.91 0.99 -3.39
CA ILE A 222 -7.57 1.54 -3.18
C ILE A 222 -6.75 1.50 -4.48
N ALA A 223 -6.67 0.33 -5.12
CA ALA A 223 -5.99 0.18 -6.41
C ALA A 223 -6.61 1.08 -7.50
N SER A 224 -7.93 1.26 -7.49
CA SER A 224 -8.63 2.10 -8.46
C SER A 224 -8.41 3.60 -8.22
N PHE A 225 -8.50 4.08 -6.99
CA PHE A 225 -8.22 5.46 -6.57
C PHE A 225 -6.79 5.87 -6.94
N LEU A 226 -5.80 5.02 -6.61
CA LEU A 226 -4.40 5.26 -6.98
C LEU A 226 -4.25 5.37 -8.50
N ALA A 227 -4.85 4.45 -9.26
CA ALA A 227 -4.81 4.49 -10.73
C ALA A 227 -5.50 5.74 -11.32
N ARG A 228 -6.68 6.15 -10.81
CA ARG A 228 -7.39 7.36 -11.24
C ARG A 228 -6.58 8.64 -10.97
N ASN A 229 -5.83 8.68 -9.87
CA ASN A 229 -4.97 9.79 -9.48
C ASN A 229 -3.52 9.63 -9.98
N ASN A 230 -3.30 8.69 -10.92
CA ASN A 230 -2.04 8.43 -11.62
C ASN A 230 -0.86 8.03 -10.71
N PHE A 231 -1.14 7.52 -9.50
CA PHE A 231 -0.14 6.84 -8.66
C PHE A 231 0.07 5.42 -9.21
N ASN A 232 1.30 5.10 -9.58
CA ASN A 232 1.65 3.86 -10.28
C ASN A 232 2.38 2.83 -9.40
N ALA A 233 2.62 3.13 -8.12
CA ALA A 233 3.34 2.25 -7.20
C ALA A 233 2.81 2.31 -5.76
N VAL A 234 3.00 1.24 -5.00
CA VAL A 234 2.79 1.18 -3.55
C VAL A 234 4.02 0.56 -2.88
N ARG A 235 4.54 1.20 -1.84
CA ARG A 235 5.46 0.60 -0.86
C ARG A 235 4.60 0.01 0.25
N LEU A 236 4.79 -1.28 0.51
CA LEU A 236 4.09 -2.06 1.53
C LEU A 236 5.06 -2.42 2.66
N PRO A 237 5.09 -1.63 3.75
CA PRO A 237 5.69 -2.03 5.02
C PRO A 237 5.20 -3.39 5.51
N ILE A 238 6.12 -4.26 5.95
CA ILE A 238 5.83 -5.54 6.62
C ILE A 238 6.78 -5.74 7.82
N SER A 239 6.40 -6.59 8.78
CA SER A 239 7.25 -6.95 9.92
C SER A 239 7.91 -8.32 9.74
N ILE A 240 9.14 -8.47 10.24
CA ILE A 240 9.85 -9.75 10.28
C ILE A 240 9.07 -10.76 11.14
N GLU A 241 8.55 -10.31 12.29
CA GLU A 241 7.67 -11.10 13.16
C GLU A 241 6.45 -11.68 12.42
N ASN A 242 5.71 -10.90 11.62
CA ASN A 242 4.54 -11.40 10.89
C ASN A 242 4.91 -12.38 9.77
N VAL A 243 6.07 -12.20 9.11
CA VAL A 243 6.57 -13.15 8.11
C VAL A 243 6.91 -14.50 8.75
N LEU A 244 7.65 -14.48 9.87
CA LEU A 244 8.15 -15.70 10.53
C LEU A 244 7.05 -16.46 11.26
N ASN A 245 6.19 -15.75 12.01
CA ASN A 245 5.05 -16.37 12.69
C ASN A 245 3.97 -16.81 11.69
N ASN A 246 3.81 -16.06 10.58
CA ASN A 246 2.84 -16.33 9.51
C ASN A 246 1.42 -16.58 10.05
N ASN A 247 1.01 -15.80 11.06
CA ASN A 247 -0.34 -15.82 11.62
C ASN A 247 -1.35 -15.21 10.63
N PRO A 248 -2.66 -15.54 10.72
CA PRO A 248 -3.69 -14.79 10.00
C PRO A 248 -3.76 -13.33 10.49
N PRO A 249 -4.28 -12.40 9.66
CA PRO A 249 -4.65 -11.06 10.12
C PRO A 249 -5.61 -11.08 11.31
N ALA A 250 -5.63 -9.99 12.06
CA ALA A 250 -6.55 -9.82 13.19
C ALA A 250 -8.02 -10.05 12.80
N GLU A 251 -8.88 -10.42 13.77
CA GLU A 251 -10.30 -10.56 13.48
C GLU A 251 -10.97 -9.18 13.30
N GLY A 252 -11.90 -9.08 12.34
CA GLY A 252 -12.68 -7.87 12.08
C GLY A 252 -12.05 -6.82 11.15
N VAL A 253 -10.73 -6.79 10.98
CA VAL A 253 -10.03 -5.73 10.21
C VAL A 253 -10.17 -5.83 8.68
N ILE A 254 -10.81 -6.90 8.18
CA ILE A 254 -11.11 -7.11 6.75
C ILE A 254 -12.57 -7.50 6.59
N ASN A 255 -13.36 -6.69 5.86
CA ASN A 255 -14.70 -7.13 5.45
C ASN A 255 -14.61 -8.14 4.29
N LYS A 256 -14.81 -9.41 4.64
CA LYS A 256 -14.73 -10.57 3.73
C LYS A 256 -15.84 -10.58 2.66
N GLN A 257 -16.92 -9.80 2.82
CA GLN A 257 -18.02 -9.71 1.86
C GLN A 257 -17.73 -8.70 0.73
N SER A 258 -16.98 -7.63 1.01
CA SER A 258 -16.59 -6.60 0.04
C SER A 258 -15.14 -6.71 -0.44
N ASN A 259 -14.32 -7.54 0.22
CA ASN A 259 -12.98 -7.92 -0.21
C ASN A 259 -12.90 -9.43 -0.53
N ARG A 260 -13.81 -9.95 -1.37
CA ARG A 260 -14.02 -11.39 -1.58
C ARG A 260 -12.80 -12.16 -2.11
N ALA A 261 -11.89 -11.47 -2.79
CA ALA A 261 -10.65 -12.03 -3.33
C ALA A 261 -9.49 -12.14 -2.32
N ILE A 262 -9.62 -11.62 -1.09
CA ILE A 262 -8.52 -11.66 -0.10
C ILE A 262 -8.50 -12.99 0.65
N ASN A 263 -7.44 -13.77 0.44
CA ASN A 263 -7.17 -14.99 1.19
C ASN A 263 -6.49 -14.66 2.52
N ILE A 264 -7.25 -14.68 3.61
CA ILE A 264 -6.81 -14.33 4.96
C ILE A 264 -6.28 -15.53 5.78
N LYS A 265 -5.95 -16.66 5.13
CA LYS A 265 -5.56 -17.90 5.83
C LYS A 265 -4.33 -17.71 6.72
N ASN A 266 -3.39 -16.90 6.27
CA ASN A 266 -2.16 -16.52 6.96
C ASN A 266 -1.57 -15.23 6.36
N PHE A 267 -0.53 -14.68 6.99
CA PHE A 267 0.12 -13.44 6.55
C PHE A 267 0.56 -13.48 5.09
N ILE A 268 1.26 -14.54 4.68
CA ILE A 268 1.80 -14.66 3.32
C ILE A 268 0.68 -14.74 2.27
N SER A 269 -0.42 -15.46 2.52
CA SER A 269 -1.56 -15.48 1.60
C SER A 269 -2.35 -14.17 1.58
N THR A 270 -2.34 -13.43 2.68
CA THR A 270 -2.92 -12.08 2.74
C THR A 270 -2.09 -11.12 1.88
N LEU A 271 -0.76 -11.10 2.09
CA LEU A 271 0.19 -10.29 1.32
C LEU A 271 0.08 -10.59 -0.19
N GLN A 272 0.10 -11.86 -0.58
CA GLN A 272 -0.14 -12.30 -1.95
C GLN A 272 -1.45 -11.74 -2.55
N SER A 273 -2.52 -11.68 -1.75
CA SER A 273 -3.81 -11.17 -2.20
C SER A 273 -3.82 -9.65 -2.40
N ILE A 274 -3.15 -8.90 -1.51
CA ILE A 274 -2.97 -7.43 -1.64
C ILE A 274 -2.14 -7.11 -2.89
N VAL A 275 -1.02 -7.80 -3.08
CA VAL A 275 -0.16 -7.68 -4.27
C VAL A 275 -0.97 -7.92 -5.56
N ALA A 276 -1.81 -8.97 -5.58
CA ALA A 276 -2.66 -9.29 -6.72
C ALA A 276 -3.77 -8.25 -7.00
N SER A 277 -4.31 -7.57 -5.97
CA SER A 277 -5.27 -6.48 -6.18
C SER A 277 -4.64 -5.26 -6.86
N LEU A 278 -3.40 -4.93 -6.51
CA LEU A 278 -2.63 -3.84 -7.11
C LEU A 278 -2.17 -4.21 -8.54
N ALA A 279 -1.84 -5.48 -8.77
CA ALA A 279 -1.41 -6.02 -10.06
C ALA A 279 -2.47 -5.86 -11.17
N TYR A 280 -3.76 -5.99 -10.86
CA TYR A 280 -4.84 -5.74 -11.82
C TYR A 280 -4.82 -4.31 -12.37
N ARG A 281 -4.46 -3.33 -11.53
CA ARG A 281 -4.27 -1.92 -11.92
C ARG A 281 -2.85 -1.62 -12.45
N LYS A 282 -2.02 -2.64 -12.65
CA LYS A 282 -0.61 -2.53 -13.08
C LYS A 282 0.25 -1.66 -12.15
N ILE A 283 -0.16 -1.56 -10.89
CA ILE A 283 0.52 -0.80 -9.85
C ILE A 283 1.71 -1.63 -9.35
N ALA A 284 2.91 -1.03 -9.40
CA ALA A 284 4.14 -1.61 -8.87
C ALA A 284 4.04 -1.82 -7.37
N VAL A 285 4.65 -2.89 -6.86
CA VAL A 285 4.77 -3.13 -5.42
C VAL A 285 6.23 -3.23 -5.02
N LEU A 286 6.62 -2.41 -4.05
CA LEU A 286 7.86 -2.54 -3.31
C LEU A 286 7.52 -3.07 -1.92
N ILE A 287 8.08 -4.22 -1.53
CA ILE A 287 7.90 -4.74 -0.17
C ILE A 287 8.98 -4.15 0.72
N SER A 288 8.62 -3.42 1.77
CA SER A 288 9.58 -2.83 2.71
C SER A 288 9.70 -3.70 3.94
N MET A 289 10.92 -4.15 4.23
CA MET A 289 11.26 -4.91 5.44
C MET A 289 11.32 -3.93 6.62
N HIS A 290 10.14 -3.53 7.11
CA HIS A 290 9.97 -2.27 7.80
C HIS A 290 10.31 -2.36 9.30
N THR A 291 9.69 -3.31 10.00
CA THR A 291 9.91 -3.52 11.44
C THR A 291 10.46 -4.90 11.78
N LEU A 292 11.34 -4.97 12.79
CA LEU A 292 11.76 -6.27 13.35
C LEU A 292 10.59 -6.94 14.09
N THR A 293 9.80 -6.18 14.86
CA THR A 293 8.63 -6.68 15.58
C THR A 293 7.40 -5.83 15.33
N ASN A 294 6.22 -6.37 15.64
CA ASN A 294 4.91 -5.73 15.48
C ASN A 294 4.70 -4.46 16.34
N ALA A 295 5.71 -4.04 17.10
CA ALA A 295 5.71 -2.83 17.93
C ALA A 295 7.04 -2.04 17.91
N LYS A 296 8.09 -2.50 17.20
CA LYS A 296 9.40 -1.82 17.15
C LYS A 296 10.06 -1.98 15.77
N THR A 297 10.42 -0.84 15.16
CA THR A 297 11.18 -0.82 13.90
C THR A 297 12.52 -1.53 13.99
N GLY A 298 13.27 -1.30 15.08
CA GLY A 298 14.67 -1.71 15.23
C GLY A 298 15.60 -0.82 14.39
N GLY A 299 16.59 -0.17 15.01
CA GLY A 299 17.51 0.72 14.30
C GLY A 299 18.54 0.01 13.41
N ASN A 300 18.62 -1.31 13.48
CA ASN A 300 19.44 -2.13 12.59
C ASN A 300 18.58 -3.27 12.00
N TRP A 301 19.10 -4.02 11.03
CA TRP A 301 18.38 -5.14 10.39
C TRP A 301 18.35 -6.42 11.25
N PHE A 302 18.85 -6.35 12.48
CA PHE A 302 18.75 -7.38 13.52
C PHE A 302 18.85 -6.71 14.89
N ASP A 303 18.25 -7.30 15.92
CA ASP A 303 18.34 -6.85 17.30
C ASP A 303 18.09 -8.02 18.26
N ALA A 304 19.14 -8.43 18.97
CA ALA A 304 19.08 -9.53 19.94
C ALA A 304 18.24 -9.20 21.19
N SER A 305 18.01 -7.92 21.51
CA SER A 305 17.12 -7.49 22.61
C SER A 305 15.64 -7.59 22.24
N LEU A 306 15.32 -7.44 20.94
CA LEU A 306 14.00 -7.70 20.37
C LEU A 306 13.79 -9.17 19.97
N GLY A 307 14.83 -10.00 20.08
CA GLY A 307 14.77 -11.43 19.76
C GLY A 307 14.83 -11.76 18.27
N VAL A 308 15.35 -10.87 17.42
CA VAL A 308 15.46 -11.06 15.97
C VAL A 308 16.92 -11.07 15.55
N SER A 309 17.44 -12.22 15.13
CA SER A 309 18.81 -12.36 14.63
C SER A 309 18.93 -12.03 13.14
N GLN A 310 20.18 -11.97 12.64
CA GLN A 310 20.45 -11.87 11.20
C GLN A 310 19.84 -13.05 10.43
N ASP A 311 19.89 -14.27 10.97
CA ASP A 311 19.33 -15.46 10.32
C ASP A 311 17.80 -15.45 10.29
N ASP A 312 17.15 -14.87 11.31
CA ASP A 312 15.69 -14.66 11.33
C ASP A 312 15.27 -13.67 10.24
N PHE A 313 15.99 -12.55 10.10
CA PHE A 313 15.75 -11.57 9.04
C PHE A 313 15.94 -12.19 7.65
N LEU A 314 17.03 -12.92 7.42
CA LEU A 314 17.29 -13.62 6.16
C LEU A 314 16.26 -14.72 5.88
N THR A 315 15.72 -15.38 6.91
CA THR A 315 14.62 -16.36 6.77
C THR A 315 13.32 -15.69 6.35
N ALA A 316 13.04 -14.48 6.83
CA ALA A 316 11.92 -13.68 6.35
C ALA A 316 12.12 -13.24 4.88
N VAL A 317 13.33 -12.84 4.50
CA VAL A 317 13.71 -12.50 3.12
C VAL A 317 13.55 -13.72 2.17
N ASP A 318 13.97 -14.93 2.57
CA ASP A 318 13.69 -16.16 1.82
C ASP A 318 12.19 -16.36 1.65
N THR A 319 11.44 -16.31 2.76
CA THR A 319 10.00 -16.56 2.79
C THR A 319 9.23 -15.61 1.87
N VAL A 320 9.52 -14.31 1.90
CA VAL A 320 8.86 -13.32 1.04
C VAL A 320 9.25 -13.50 -0.43
N SER A 321 10.55 -13.55 -0.74
CA SER A 321 11.03 -13.63 -2.13
C SER A 321 10.55 -14.90 -2.84
N LYS A 322 10.58 -16.05 -2.17
CA LYS A 322 10.12 -17.35 -2.66
C LYS A 322 8.61 -17.44 -2.90
N ASN A 323 7.80 -16.74 -2.10
CA ASN A 323 6.35 -16.75 -2.24
C ASN A 323 5.81 -15.70 -3.23
N LEU A 324 6.60 -14.67 -3.57
CA LEU A 324 6.19 -13.60 -4.48
C LEU A 324 6.91 -13.61 -5.84
N CYS A 325 8.02 -14.32 -6.03
CA CYS A 325 8.72 -14.37 -7.32
C CYS A 325 8.04 -15.29 -8.36
N ASN A 326 6.91 -14.85 -8.95
CA ASN A 326 6.29 -15.52 -10.09
C ASN A 326 5.34 -14.58 -10.87
N SER A 327 4.81 -15.06 -12.00
CA SER A 327 3.88 -14.32 -12.88
C SER A 327 2.58 -13.86 -12.23
N THR A 328 2.12 -14.50 -11.15
CA THR A 328 0.89 -14.05 -10.43
C THR A 328 1.10 -12.69 -9.78
N TYR A 329 2.33 -12.43 -9.34
CA TYR A 329 2.77 -11.24 -8.59
C TYR A 329 3.84 -10.48 -9.39
N TRP A 330 3.69 -10.51 -10.72
CA TRP A 330 4.62 -9.94 -11.69
C TRP A 330 4.99 -8.48 -11.43
N ASN A 331 4.12 -7.73 -10.75
CA ASN A 331 4.23 -6.33 -10.40
C ASN A 331 5.09 -6.04 -9.15
N VAL A 332 5.56 -7.05 -8.41
CA VAL A 332 6.53 -6.84 -7.32
C VAL A 332 7.89 -6.55 -7.94
N ILE A 333 8.38 -5.32 -7.77
CA ILE A 333 9.62 -4.85 -8.39
C ILE A 333 10.88 -5.23 -7.61
N GLY A 334 10.73 -5.47 -6.31
CA GLY A 334 11.84 -5.81 -5.42
C GLY A 334 11.50 -5.79 -3.94
N LEU A 335 12.54 -5.93 -3.13
CA LEU A 335 12.51 -5.59 -1.71
C LEU A 335 13.20 -4.26 -1.47
N ASP A 336 12.71 -3.56 -0.47
CA ASP A 336 13.42 -2.52 0.27
C ASP A 336 13.98 -3.14 1.55
N LEU A 337 15.31 -3.09 1.69
CA LEU A 337 16.07 -4.10 2.41
C LEU A 337 15.99 -3.98 3.93
N LYS A 338 15.83 -2.76 4.47
CA LYS A 338 15.46 -2.45 5.85
C LYS A 338 15.08 -0.97 5.93
N ASN A 339 13.89 -0.69 6.45
CA ASN A 339 13.45 0.68 6.74
C ASN A 339 14.27 1.33 7.86
N GLU A 340 14.66 2.58 7.66
CA GLU A 340 15.28 3.48 8.63
C GLU A 340 16.39 2.88 9.52
N PRO A 341 17.55 2.46 8.96
CA PRO A 341 18.71 1.93 9.71
C PRO A 341 19.47 2.96 10.59
N TYR A 342 18.82 3.55 11.58
CA TYR A 342 19.40 4.63 12.42
C TYR A 342 20.42 4.18 13.49
N ASP A 343 20.47 2.89 13.85
CA ASP A 343 21.51 2.28 14.71
C ASP A 343 22.48 1.41 13.88
N ALA A 344 22.58 1.65 12.57
CA ALA A 344 23.47 0.91 11.68
C ALA A 344 24.68 1.74 11.22
N GLU A 345 25.79 1.03 10.94
CA GLU A 345 27.03 1.62 10.45
C GLU A 345 27.10 1.55 8.92
N TRP A 346 28.08 2.23 8.31
CA TRP A 346 28.28 2.19 6.85
C TRP A 346 29.75 2.11 6.47
N GLY A 347 30.15 1.00 5.86
CA GLY A 347 31.51 0.75 5.37
C GLY A 347 32.56 0.59 6.47
N THR A 348 32.16 0.10 7.64
CA THR A 348 33.02 -0.18 8.81
C THR A 348 33.54 -1.62 8.84
N GLY A 349 32.91 -2.54 8.11
CA GLY A 349 33.26 -3.97 8.11
C GLY A 349 32.76 -4.75 9.33
N THR A 350 31.91 -4.16 10.17
CA THR A 350 31.32 -4.81 11.36
C THR A 350 30.04 -5.58 11.00
N ASP A 351 29.46 -6.32 11.94
CA ASP A 351 28.11 -6.88 11.75
C ASP A 351 27.01 -5.81 11.69
N ALA A 352 27.25 -4.62 12.23
CA ALA A 352 26.34 -3.48 12.15
C ALA A 352 26.43 -2.71 10.82
N ASP A 353 27.42 -3.03 9.97
CA ASP A 353 27.63 -2.39 8.67
C ASP A 353 26.49 -2.72 7.69
N PHE A 354 25.67 -1.73 7.35
CA PHE A 354 24.53 -1.89 6.46
C PHE A 354 24.93 -2.13 5.00
N VAL A 355 26.18 -1.86 4.62
CA VAL A 355 26.72 -2.29 3.31
C VAL A 355 26.78 -3.81 3.25
N ILE A 356 27.34 -4.44 4.30
CA ILE A 356 27.41 -5.90 4.44
C ILE A 356 26.01 -6.50 4.68
N GLY A 357 25.16 -5.83 5.46
CA GLY A 357 23.76 -6.21 5.62
C GLY A 357 23.01 -6.26 4.28
N SER A 358 23.11 -5.20 3.49
CA SER A 358 22.52 -5.12 2.14
C SER A 358 23.02 -6.22 1.21
N GLU A 359 24.32 -6.53 1.22
CA GLU A 359 24.89 -7.65 0.44
C GLU A 359 24.36 -9.02 0.89
N LYS A 360 24.29 -9.28 2.21
CA LYS A 360 23.72 -10.51 2.79
C LYS A 360 22.24 -10.68 2.38
N ILE A 361 21.43 -9.62 2.55
CA ILE A 361 19.99 -9.60 2.26
C ILE A 361 19.72 -9.77 0.76
N ALA A 362 20.36 -8.96 -0.08
CA ALA A 362 20.16 -9.02 -1.54
C ALA A 362 20.55 -10.38 -2.11
N LYS A 363 21.60 -11.03 -1.60
CA LYS A 363 22.02 -12.38 -2.02
C LYS A 363 20.93 -13.43 -1.74
N VAL A 364 20.25 -13.39 -0.59
CA VAL A 364 19.13 -14.32 -0.31
C VAL A 364 17.94 -14.00 -1.20
N MET A 365 17.57 -12.72 -1.33
CA MET A 365 16.51 -12.27 -2.23
C MET A 365 16.74 -12.73 -3.68
N HIS A 366 17.96 -12.55 -4.22
CA HIS A 366 18.33 -12.94 -5.58
C HIS A 366 18.46 -14.44 -5.79
N THR A 367 18.69 -15.22 -4.73
CA THR A 367 18.71 -16.70 -4.81
C THR A 367 17.31 -17.24 -5.16
N ASN A 368 16.24 -16.64 -4.64
CA ASN A 368 14.86 -16.97 -5.03
C ASN A 368 14.37 -16.14 -6.23
N CYS A 369 14.81 -14.88 -6.34
CA CYS A 369 14.31 -13.93 -7.32
C CYS A 369 15.39 -13.05 -7.96
N PRO A 370 16.16 -13.56 -8.95
CA PRO A 370 17.17 -12.77 -9.65
C PRO A 370 16.57 -11.57 -10.42
N LYS A 371 15.25 -11.58 -10.65
CA LYS A 371 14.50 -10.53 -11.35
C LYS A 371 14.26 -9.27 -10.54
N TRP A 372 14.46 -9.30 -9.21
CA TRP A 372 14.11 -8.19 -8.31
C TRP A 372 15.25 -7.19 -8.10
N LEU A 373 14.85 -5.93 -7.91
CA LEU A 373 15.68 -4.86 -7.39
C LEU A 373 15.86 -4.99 -5.88
N GLY A 374 16.99 -4.52 -5.35
CA GLY A 374 17.18 -4.22 -3.94
C GLY A 374 17.24 -2.72 -3.74
N PHE A 375 16.28 -2.18 -3.01
CA PHE A 375 16.21 -0.78 -2.60
C PHE A 375 16.95 -0.62 -1.27
N VAL A 376 17.94 0.27 -1.22
CA VAL A 376 18.83 0.48 -0.07
C VAL A 376 18.73 1.91 0.41
N GLU A 377 18.19 2.07 1.61
CA GLU A 377 18.12 3.33 2.36
C GLU A 377 19.50 3.72 2.94
N GLY A 378 19.61 4.93 3.47
CA GLY A 378 20.80 5.43 4.18
C GLY A 378 20.85 5.06 5.67
N VAL A 379 21.94 5.41 6.32
CA VAL A 379 22.06 5.42 7.79
C VAL A 379 21.83 6.84 8.33
N VAL A 380 22.43 7.21 9.46
CA VAL A 380 22.34 8.56 10.04
C VAL A 380 23.67 9.04 10.61
N ALA A 381 23.91 10.35 10.54
CA ALA A 381 24.90 11.05 11.33
C ALA A 381 24.54 12.55 11.48
N THR A 382 25.34 13.27 12.28
CA THR A 382 25.35 14.74 12.29
C THR A 382 26.25 15.25 11.17
N HIS A 383 25.69 16.07 10.30
CA HIS A 383 26.37 16.64 9.13
C HIS A 383 26.47 18.17 9.22
N THR A 384 27.26 18.79 8.34
CA THR A 384 27.38 20.25 8.23
C THR A 384 27.66 20.63 6.79
N VAL A 385 26.65 21.22 6.15
CA VAL A 385 26.66 21.64 4.75
C VAL A 385 26.85 23.15 4.66
N ASN A 386 27.45 23.65 3.57
CA ASN A 386 27.57 25.09 3.33
C ASN A 386 26.41 25.57 2.43
N ILE A 387 25.52 26.40 2.97
CA ILE A 387 24.37 26.97 2.27
C ILE A 387 24.50 28.50 2.27
N ASP A 388 24.49 29.11 1.08
CA ASP A 388 24.66 30.56 0.87
C ASP A 388 25.84 31.19 1.66
N GLY A 389 26.95 30.45 1.74
CA GLY A 389 28.18 30.88 2.44
C GLY A 389 28.14 30.73 3.96
N LYS A 390 27.11 30.10 4.52
CA LYS A 390 27.00 29.76 5.96
C LYS A 390 27.12 28.26 6.17
N ALA A 391 27.86 27.85 7.19
CA ALA A 391 27.84 26.47 7.66
C ALA A 391 26.51 26.21 8.40
N VAL A 392 25.76 25.18 7.99
CA VAL A 392 24.51 24.76 8.60
C VAL A 392 24.66 23.32 9.05
N SER A 393 24.70 23.12 10.37
CA SER A 393 24.71 21.79 10.99
C SER A 393 23.30 21.22 11.09
N TYR A 394 23.17 19.93 10.78
CA TYR A 394 21.91 19.19 10.80
C TYR A 394 22.13 17.72 11.17
N TYR A 395 21.06 17.00 11.46
CA TYR A 395 21.09 15.54 11.64
C TYR A 395 20.28 14.88 10.51
N ASP A 396 20.78 13.78 9.97
CA ASP A 396 20.11 13.07 8.87
C ASP A 396 18.69 12.64 9.25
N TRP A 397 17.81 12.57 8.24
CA TRP A 397 16.62 11.75 8.36
C TRP A 397 17.03 10.29 8.54
N TRP A 398 16.31 9.54 9.37
CA TRP A 398 16.48 8.09 9.43
C TRP A 398 16.20 7.52 8.04
N GLY A 399 17.05 6.60 7.55
CA GLY A 399 16.99 6.14 6.16
C GLY A 399 17.53 7.14 5.11
N GLY A 400 18.00 8.33 5.51
CA GLY A 400 18.42 9.39 4.60
C GLY A 400 19.94 9.48 4.33
N GLY A 401 20.79 9.13 5.30
CA GLY A 401 22.23 9.36 5.23
C GLY A 401 22.99 8.42 4.28
N LEU A 402 23.19 8.86 3.03
CA LEU A 402 23.95 8.14 1.99
C LEU A 402 25.27 8.83 1.62
N GLN A 403 25.80 9.73 2.44
CA GLN A 403 27.05 10.49 2.19
C GLN A 403 28.29 9.60 1.95
N LYS A 404 28.25 8.34 2.43
CA LYS A 404 29.32 7.33 2.27
C LYS A 404 29.06 6.32 1.15
N ALA A 405 27.91 6.41 0.46
CA ALA A 405 27.44 5.39 -0.46
C ALA A 405 28.22 5.33 -1.79
N GLY A 406 28.69 6.46 -2.32
CA GLY A 406 29.48 6.50 -3.55
C GLY A 406 30.90 5.92 -3.41
N THR A 407 31.48 5.96 -2.20
CA THR A 407 32.79 5.34 -1.92
C THR A 407 32.64 3.89 -1.44
N ASN A 408 31.71 3.64 -0.52
CA ASN A 408 31.43 2.32 0.05
C ASN A 408 30.07 1.80 -0.45
N LYS A 409 30.03 1.43 -1.74
CA LYS A 409 28.83 0.95 -2.45
C LYS A 409 28.61 -0.57 -2.25
N PRO A 410 27.40 -1.04 -1.85
CA PRO A 410 27.09 -2.47 -1.75
C PRO A 410 27.22 -3.19 -3.10
N LYS A 411 27.79 -4.41 -3.08
CA LYS A 411 28.08 -5.23 -4.26
C LYS A 411 27.16 -6.44 -4.31
N PHE A 412 25.98 -6.24 -4.89
CA PHE A 412 25.04 -7.33 -5.15
C PHE A 412 25.62 -8.34 -6.15
N THR A 413 25.21 -9.60 -6.03
CA THR A 413 25.69 -10.70 -6.89
C THR A 413 25.14 -10.67 -8.32
N ILE A 414 24.27 -9.71 -8.65
CA ILE A 414 23.68 -9.49 -9.97
C ILE A 414 23.76 -7.99 -10.27
N ASP A 415 24.33 -7.65 -11.43
CA ASP A 415 24.48 -6.27 -11.90
C ASP A 415 23.12 -5.58 -12.12
N ASN A 416 23.12 -4.24 -12.11
CA ASN A 416 21.94 -3.40 -12.35
C ASN A 416 20.78 -3.61 -11.35
N LYS A 417 21.01 -4.17 -10.15
CA LYS A 417 19.94 -4.44 -9.17
C LYS A 417 19.84 -3.48 -7.98
N LEU A 418 20.84 -2.64 -7.73
CA LEU A 418 20.88 -1.71 -6.59
C LEU A 418 20.20 -0.37 -6.90
N VAL A 419 19.11 -0.05 -6.20
CA VAL A 419 18.44 1.26 -6.20
C VAL A 419 18.70 1.94 -4.87
N TRP A 420 18.98 3.24 -4.88
CA TRP A 420 19.08 4.04 -3.65
C TRP A 420 17.69 4.53 -3.25
N ALA A 421 17.34 4.36 -1.97
CA ALA A 421 15.98 4.53 -1.45
C ALA A 421 15.84 5.61 -0.34
N PRO A 422 16.57 6.74 -0.36
CA PRO A 422 16.67 7.61 0.80
C PRO A 422 15.33 8.23 1.25
N HIS A 423 15.21 8.48 2.56
CA HIS A 423 14.07 9.18 3.16
C HIS A 423 14.34 10.68 3.29
N TYR A 424 13.31 11.52 3.09
CA TYR A 424 13.41 12.97 3.28
C TYR A 424 12.06 13.61 3.67
N TYR A 425 11.95 14.05 4.93
CA TYR A 425 10.69 14.52 5.52
C TYR A 425 10.60 16.04 5.68
N THR A 426 9.52 16.48 6.33
CA THR A 426 9.20 17.87 6.67
C THR A 426 9.33 18.13 8.18
N THR A 427 9.21 19.39 8.60
CA THR A 427 9.12 19.79 10.03
C THR A 427 8.18 18.93 10.86
N ALA A 428 7.08 18.44 10.28
CA ALA A 428 6.08 17.69 11.02
C ALA A 428 6.61 16.37 11.59
N VAL A 429 7.62 15.76 10.99
CA VAL A 429 8.37 14.65 11.57
C VAL A 429 9.38 15.18 12.60
N SER A 430 10.22 16.14 12.22
CA SER A 430 11.11 16.85 13.15
C SER A 430 11.51 18.23 12.61
N PRO A 431 11.50 19.31 13.42
CA PRO A 431 12.02 20.61 13.02
C PRO A 431 13.54 20.54 12.77
N GLN A 432 13.95 21.00 11.59
CA GLN A 432 15.35 21.03 11.16
C GLN A 432 15.79 22.47 10.87
N SER A 433 17.02 22.81 11.26
CA SER A 433 17.56 24.18 11.21
C SER A 433 17.47 24.82 9.83
N TYR A 434 17.69 24.01 8.78
CA TYR A 434 17.67 24.44 7.38
C TYR A 434 16.27 24.76 6.82
N PHE A 435 15.18 24.49 7.52
CA PHE A 435 13.84 24.96 7.13
C PHE A 435 13.53 26.41 7.58
N TYR A 436 14.40 27.02 8.39
CA TYR A 436 14.11 28.28 9.08
C TYR A 436 15.18 29.37 8.88
N GLY A 437 14.77 30.61 9.15
CA GLY A 437 15.61 31.80 9.08
C GLY A 437 16.53 31.98 10.29
N ALA A 438 17.44 32.95 10.18
CA ALA A 438 18.52 33.17 11.14
C ALA A 438 18.06 33.72 12.51
N ASN A 439 16.80 34.15 12.64
CA ASN A 439 16.19 34.61 13.89
C ASN A 439 15.42 33.48 14.62
N THR A 440 15.80 32.22 14.38
CA THR A 440 15.19 31.02 14.97
C THR A 440 16.00 30.54 16.17
N GLU A 441 15.33 30.32 17.30
CA GLU A 441 15.96 29.79 18.52
C GLU A 441 16.24 28.28 18.38
N THR A 442 17.26 27.78 19.09
CA THR A 442 17.72 26.38 18.96
C THR A 442 16.72 25.32 19.45
N ASP A 443 15.74 25.74 20.26
CA ASP A 443 14.62 24.89 20.71
C ASP A 443 13.34 25.10 19.87
N TYR A 444 13.44 25.89 18.80
CA TYR A 444 12.36 26.35 17.93
C TYR A 444 11.23 27.12 18.63
N SER A 445 11.34 27.48 19.92
CA SER A 445 10.32 28.19 20.69
C SER A 445 9.82 29.46 19.97
N THR A 446 10.74 30.15 19.32
CA THR A 446 10.52 31.18 18.31
C THR A 446 11.24 30.80 17.01
N TYR A 447 10.57 30.94 15.87
CA TYR A 447 11.09 30.58 14.54
C TYR A 447 10.76 31.63 13.48
N GLU A 448 11.63 31.70 12.46
CA GLU A 448 11.48 32.56 11.28
C GLU A 448 11.22 31.69 10.04
N GLU A 449 10.06 31.82 9.39
CA GLU A 449 9.77 31.05 8.17
C GLU A 449 10.47 31.65 6.94
N LEU A 450 11.10 30.79 6.14
CA LEU A 450 11.82 31.17 4.92
C LEU A 450 10.88 31.56 3.77
N SER A 451 11.39 32.34 2.81
CA SER A 451 10.77 32.49 1.49
C SER A 451 10.96 31.24 0.63
N ASP A 452 10.11 31.07 -0.39
CA ASP A 452 10.07 29.88 -1.24
C ASP A 452 11.43 29.57 -1.91
N ASP A 453 12.11 30.58 -2.45
CA ASP A 453 13.41 30.41 -3.11
C ASP A 453 14.51 29.93 -2.15
N VAL A 454 14.53 30.46 -0.92
CA VAL A 454 15.53 30.08 0.10
C VAL A 454 15.20 28.71 0.68
N LEU A 455 13.93 28.42 0.96
CA LEU A 455 13.49 27.10 1.38
C LEU A 455 13.85 26.03 0.33
N LYS A 456 13.65 26.33 -0.96
CA LYS A 456 14.07 25.47 -2.08
C LYS A 456 15.59 25.29 -2.14
N SER A 457 16.37 26.36 -1.99
CA SER A 457 17.83 26.32 -1.99
C SER A 457 18.34 25.41 -0.86
N ASN A 458 17.80 25.58 0.35
CA ASN A 458 18.18 24.81 1.54
C ASN A 458 17.81 23.31 1.40
N ILE A 459 16.60 23.01 0.91
CA ILE A 459 16.16 21.64 0.63
C ILE A 459 17.06 21.00 -0.44
N LYS A 460 17.36 21.72 -1.52
CA LYS A 460 18.25 21.24 -2.58
C LYS A 460 19.66 20.95 -2.06
N ALA A 461 20.23 21.85 -1.26
CA ALA A 461 21.57 21.68 -0.68
C ALA A 461 21.64 20.47 0.25
N THR A 462 20.66 20.30 1.15
CA THR A 462 20.62 19.15 2.08
C THR A 462 20.32 17.83 1.39
N MET A 463 19.36 17.78 0.46
CA MET A 463 19.13 16.59 -0.37
C MET A 463 20.37 16.20 -1.17
N THR A 464 21.08 17.17 -1.78
CA THR A 464 22.33 16.91 -2.51
C THR A 464 23.45 16.38 -1.61
N ASP A 465 23.62 16.95 -0.41
CA ASP A 465 24.62 16.50 0.58
C ASP A 465 24.31 15.08 1.07
N MET A 466 23.07 14.81 1.51
CA MET A 466 22.64 13.49 2.02
C MET A 466 22.77 12.38 0.97
N PHE A 467 22.26 12.59 -0.26
CA PHE A 467 22.11 11.53 -1.27
C PHE A 467 22.12 11.98 -2.73
N GLY A 468 21.76 13.22 -3.04
CA GLY A 468 21.48 13.66 -4.41
C GLY A 468 22.69 13.63 -5.35
N TYR A 469 23.91 13.68 -4.80
CA TYR A 469 25.15 13.49 -5.57
C TYR A 469 25.21 12.15 -6.32
N LEU A 470 24.56 11.09 -5.80
CA LEU A 470 24.50 9.76 -6.42
C LEU A 470 23.78 9.76 -7.78
N ILE A 471 23.00 10.81 -8.08
CA ILE A 471 22.32 10.99 -9.35
C ILE A 471 23.30 11.47 -10.43
N GLU A 472 24.36 12.20 -10.06
CA GLU A 472 25.40 12.65 -10.98
C GLU A 472 26.24 11.48 -11.49
N GLU A 473 26.44 10.44 -10.68
CA GLU A 473 27.08 9.18 -11.10
C GLU A 473 26.30 8.44 -12.20
N ARG A 474 24.97 8.61 -12.24
CA ARG A 474 24.02 7.89 -13.12
C ARG A 474 24.10 6.35 -13.06
N THR A 475 24.82 5.75 -12.12
CA THR A 475 25.00 4.29 -12.02
C THR A 475 23.75 3.57 -11.49
N SER A 476 23.14 4.11 -10.45
CA SER A 476 21.93 3.59 -9.80
C SER A 476 20.83 4.65 -9.82
N ALA A 477 19.58 4.21 -9.99
CA ALA A 477 18.42 5.07 -9.76
C ALA A 477 18.35 5.50 -8.29
N VAL A 478 17.90 6.74 -8.06
CA VAL A 478 17.53 7.25 -6.73
C VAL A 478 16.02 7.44 -6.71
N VAL A 479 15.35 6.82 -5.76
CA VAL A 479 13.90 6.89 -5.52
C VAL A 479 13.72 7.27 -4.06
N LEU A 480 12.89 8.26 -3.74
CA LEU A 480 12.64 8.58 -2.32
C LEU A 480 11.80 7.44 -1.69
N GLY A 481 12.33 6.76 -0.68
CA GLY A 481 11.66 5.64 0.00
C GLY A 481 10.42 6.11 0.76
N GLU A 482 10.58 7.21 1.49
CA GLU A 482 9.52 8.01 2.09
C GLU A 482 9.84 9.50 1.97
N PHE A 483 8.80 10.30 1.69
CA PHE A 483 8.89 11.76 1.72
C PHE A 483 7.52 12.40 1.97
N ALA A 484 7.50 13.73 2.11
CA ALA A 484 6.34 14.55 2.49
C ALA A 484 5.93 14.39 3.97
N GLY A 485 4.65 14.60 4.28
CA GLY A 485 4.06 14.49 5.61
C GLY A 485 2.77 15.31 5.73
N LEU A 486 2.46 15.78 6.94
CA LEU A 486 1.35 16.72 7.21
C LEU A 486 1.36 17.93 6.25
N TYR A 487 0.20 18.29 5.69
CA TYR A 487 0.14 19.15 4.50
C TYR A 487 -1.01 20.17 4.52
N THR A 488 -2.27 19.75 4.60
CA THR A 488 -3.42 20.67 4.72
C THR A 488 -3.61 21.17 6.14
N LYS A 489 -3.23 20.36 7.13
CA LYS A 489 -3.36 20.70 8.56
C LYS A 489 -2.22 21.59 9.06
N ASP A 490 -1.30 22.03 8.17
CA ASP A 490 -0.13 22.84 8.51
C ASP A 490 -0.52 24.15 9.21
N ALA A 491 -0.10 24.28 10.46
CA ALA A 491 -0.41 25.41 11.33
C ALA A 491 0.57 26.58 11.20
N HIS A 492 1.68 26.44 10.45
CA HIS A 492 2.61 27.55 10.24
C HIS A 492 1.94 28.72 9.49
N PRO A 493 2.23 29.99 9.83
CA PRO A 493 1.74 31.16 9.12
C PRO A 493 1.97 31.16 7.59
N LEU A 494 3.19 30.84 7.13
CA LEU A 494 3.56 30.75 5.70
C LEU A 494 3.51 29.31 5.17
N LYS A 495 2.98 28.35 5.94
CA LYS A 495 2.84 26.94 5.55
C LYS A 495 4.17 26.25 5.20
N THR A 496 5.20 26.41 6.03
CA THR A 496 6.51 25.80 5.78
C THR A 496 6.49 24.27 5.65
N THR A 497 5.69 23.52 6.43
CA THR A 497 5.60 22.05 6.29
C THR A 497 5.04 21.66 4.92
N LYS A 498 3.94 22.31 4.51
CA LYS A 498 3.33 22.14 3.19
C LYS A 498 4.32 22.48 2.08
N ARG A 499 4.94 23.66 2.15
CA ARG A 499 5.92 24.13 1.15
C ARG A 499 7.14 23.23 1.06
N THR A 500 7.63 22.65 2.15
CA THR A 500 8.73 21.67 2.09
C THR A 500 8.35 20.45 1.24
N THR A 501 7.10 19.98 1.29
CA THR A 501 6.62 18.93 0.38
C THR A 501 6.66 19.40 -1.09
N ASP A 502 6.08 20.57 -1.38
CA ASP A 502 6.03 21.13 -2.73
C ASP A 502 7.43 21.37 -3.32
N GLN A 503 8.36 21.86 -2.50
CA GLN A 503 9.75 22.12 -2.90
C GLN A 503 10.57 20.83 -3.05
N THR A 504 10.35 19.82 -2.20
CA THR A 504 10.98 18.49 -2.35
C THR A 504 10.57 17.85 -3.67
N ILE A 505 9.28 17.98 -4.06
CA ILE A 505 8.79 17.51 -5.37
C ILE A 505 9.50 18.25 -6.52
N GLN A 506 9.66 19.58 -6.43
CA GLN A 506 10.39 20.35 -7.45
C GLN A 506 11.86 19.95 -7.56
N VAL A 507 12.57 19.81 -6.43
CA VAL A 507 13.99 19.38 -6.40
C VAL A 507 14.16 17.97 -6.95
N MET A 508 13.24 17.05 -6.62
CA MET A 508 13.20 15.69 -7.15
C MET A 508 13.02 15.67 -8.69
N MET A 509 12.12 16.50 -9.21
CA MET A 509 11.90 16.63 -10.66
C MET A 509 13.08 17.30 -11.38
N GLU A 510 13.71 18.31 -10.78
CA GLU A 510 14.86 19.02 -11.35
C GLU A 510 16.14 18.19 -11.36
N GLY A 511 16.42 17.40 -10.32
CA GLY A 511 17.60 16.53 -10.26
C GLY A 511 17.54 15.35 -11.25
N GLY A 512 16.33 14.97 -11.67
CA GLY A 512 16.10 13.77 -12.47
C GLY A 512 16.24 12.49 -11.65
N TYR A 513 15.63 12.50 -10.45
CA TYR A 513 15.37 11.31 -9.64
C TYR A 513 14.40 10.37 -10.39
N ALA A 514 14.39 9.09 -10.05
CA ALA A 514 13.44 8.11 -10.61
C ALA A 514 12.05 8.15 -9.95
N GLY A 515 11.79 9.11 -9.05
CA GLY A 515 10.52 9.32 -8.36
C GLY A 515 10.59 9.05 -6.86
N GLY A 516 9.47 8.67 -6.24
CA GLY A 516 9.40 8.37 -4.82
C GLY A 516 8.03 7.92 -4.34
N PHE A 517 7.97 7.37 -3.13
CA PHE A 517 6.72 7.00 -2.44
C PHE A 517 6.42 8.02 -1.33
N MET A 518 5.28 8.70 -1.40
CA MET A 518 4.91 9.64 -0.34
C MET A 518 4.45 8.89 0.93
N TRP A 519 4.66 9.49 2.10
CA TRP A 519 4.16 9.01 3.38
C TRP A 519 2.99 9.90 3.86
N SER A 520 1.74 9.43 3.90
CA SER A 520 1.26 8.13 3.38
C SER A 520 -0.17 8.21 2.84
N LEU A 521 -0.66 7.10 2.28
CA LEU A 521 -2.06 6.92 1.91
C LEU A 521 -3.01 6.99 3.13
N ASN A 522 -2.54 6.51 4.28
CA ASN A 522 -3.31 6.25 5.48
C ASN A 522 -3.60 7.56 6.28
N PRO A 523 -4.86 7.84 6.67
CA PRO A 523 -5.17 8.96 7.58
C PRO A 523 -4.47 8.82 8.95
N GLU A 524 -4.21 7.59 9.42
CA GLU A 524 -3.64 7.32 10.74
C GLU A 524 -2.14 7.64 10.87
N SER A 525 -1.49 8.11 9.79
CA SER A 525 -0.10 8.56 9.79
C SER A 525 0.13 9.66 10.84
N LYS A 526 0.99 9.40 11.84
CA LYS A 526 1.28 10.32 12.95
C LYS A 526 2.49 11.20 12.66
N TYR A 527 2.35 12.49 12.97
CA TYR A 527 3.40 13.49 12.98
C TYR A 527 3.54 14.12 14.37
N GLU A 528 4.76 14.56 14.72
CA GLU A 528 5.09 15.02 16.07
C GLU A 528 5.00 16.54 16.25
N TYR A 529 5.11 17.36 15.20
CA TYR A 529 5.20 18.82 15.32
C TYR A 529 4.23 19.55 14.39
N ASN A 530 3.46 20.52 14.90
CA ASN A 530 2.62 21.39 14.08
C ASN A 530 2.14 22.65 14.83
N PRO A 531 2.75 23.83 14.62
CA PRO A 531 3.97 24.10 13.85
C PRO A 531 5.24 23.72 14.63
N ALA A 532 6.42 24.15 14.20
CA ALA A 532 7.72 23.79 14.79
C ALA A 532 7.80 23.89 16.34
N ASN A 533 7.14 24.90 16.94
CA ASN A 533 7.18 25.12 18.39
C ASN A 533 6.09 24.38 19.19
N VAL A 534 5.29 23.51 18.55
CA VAL A 534 4.25 22.71 19.21
C VAL A 534 4.46 21.24 18.92
N LYS A 535 5.10 20.53 19.86
CA LYS A 535 5.13 19.06 19.88
C LYS A 535 3.77 18.50 20.32
N GLY A 536 3.32 17.43 19.68
CA GLY A 536 2.03 16.79 19.92
C GLY A 536 1.88 15.48 19.17
N ALA A 537 0.64 15.16 18.78
CA ALA A 537 0.31 14.03 17.92
C ALA A 537 -0.74 14.48 16.90
N PHE A 538 -0.31 14.67 15.66
CA PHE A 538 -1.14 15.15 14.55
C PHE A 538 -1.25 14.05 13.50
N THR A 539 -2.41 13.89 12.85
CA THR A 539 -2.60 12.83 11.84
C THR A 539 -3.06 13.38 10.49
N GLU A 540 -2.48 12.90 9.39
CA GLU A 540 -2.89 13.26 8.02
C GLU A 540 -2.36 12.26 6.97
N GLY A 541 -3.22 11.89 6.01
CA GLY A 541 -2.85 11.12 4.82
C GLY A 541 -3.60 11.61 3.56
N LEU A 542 -3.45 10.87 2.45
CA LEU A 542 -4.20 11.16 1.21
C LEU A 542 -5.70 10.87 1.31
N LEU A 543 -6.12 10.08 2.29
CA LEU A 543 -7.52 9.86 2.66
C LEU A 543 -7.79 10.46 4.04
N ASP A 544 -9.04 10.81 4.30
CA ASP A 544 -9.55 11.15 5.63
C ASP A 544 -9.93 9.87 6.42
N ASP A 545 -10.16 10.00 7.72
CA ASP A 545 -10.45 8.92 8.70
C ASP A 545 -11.62 7.97 8.31
N ASP A 546 -12.49 8.37 7.36
CA ASP A 546 -13.55 7.50 6.85
C ASP A 546 -13.08 6.49 5.79
N TRP A 547 -11.83 6.61 5.30
CA TRP A 547 -11.23 5.83 4.20
C TRP A 547 -11.99 5.89 2.86
N LEU A 548 -12.91 6.85 2.71
CA LEU A 548 -13.78 7.02 1.54
C LEU A 548 -13.75 8.47 0.99
N THR A 549 -13.28 9.44 1.77
CA THR A 549 -13.13 10.83 1.39
C THR A 549 -11.64 11.12 1.16
N PRO A 550 -11.23 11.57 -0.04
CA PRO A 550 -9.84 11.89 -0.29
C PRO A 550 -9.52 13.32 0.13
N ASN A 551 -8.40 13.48 0.82
CA ASN A 551 -7.77 14.75 1.13
C ASN A 551 -7.29 15.40 -0.17
N THR A 552 -8.23 16.07 -0.85
CA THR A 552 -8.09 16.43 -2.27
C THR A 552 -6.98 17.46 -2.50
N GLU A 553 -6.71 18.34 -1.53
CA GLU A 553 -5.60 19.28 -1.63
C GLU A 553 -4.24 18.56 -1.50
N PHE A 554 -4.12 17.57 -0.61
CA PHE A 554 -2.88 16.78 -0.47
C PHE A 554 -2.67 15.81 -1.64
N VAL A 555 -3.73 15.17 -2.15
CA VAL A 555 -3.67 14.41 -3.42
C VAL A 555 -3.18 15.29 -4.58
N ASN A 556 -3.65 16.54 -4.64
CA ASN A 556 -3.24 17.50 -5.66
C ASN A 556 -1.80 17.99 -5.54
N ALA A 557 -1.15 17.88 -4.37
CA ALA A 557 0.27 18.17 -4.19
C ALA A 557 1.17 17.35 -5.14
N PHE A 558 0.72 16.13 -5.48
CA PHE A 558 1.43 15.19 -6.34
C PHE A 558 0.98 15.26 -7.81
N LEU A 559 0.25 16.30 -8.23
CA LEU A 559 -0.02 16.56 -9.66
C LEU A 559 1.25 16.89 -10.47
N PRO A 560 2.25 17.66 -9.97
CA PRO A 560 3.48 17.92 -10.72
C PRO A 560 4.23 16.64 -11.11
N MET A 561 4.23 15.63 -10.23
CA MET A 561 4.83 14.31 -10.48
C MET A 561 4.22 13.59 -11.69
N ASN A 562 3.01 13.94 -12.16
CA ASN A 562 2.46 13.41 -13.40
C ASN A 562 3.33 13.74 -14.63
N SER A 563 4.23 14.73 -14.52
CA SER A 563 5.21 15.11 -15.56
C SER A 563 6.60 14.47 -15.37
N LEU A 564 6.76 13.52 -14.44
CA LEU A 564 8.01 12.77 -14.29
C LEU A 564 8.36 12.01 -15.57
N ALA A 565 9.63 12.11 -16.00
CA ALA A 565 10.10 11.43 -17.19
C ALA A 565 9.95 9.91 -17.05
N ASN A 566 9.27 9.27 -18.02
CA ASN A 566 8.90 7.85 -18.01
C ASN A 566 7.89 7.43 -16.94
N LEU A 567 7.10 8.34 -16.34
CA LEU A 567 5.99 7.90 -15.48
C LEU A 567 4.95 7.12 -16.29
N GLN A 568 4.82 5.83 -16.00
CA GLN A 568 3.79 4.94 -16.56
C GLN A 568 3.53 3.76 -15.63
N PHE A 569 2.34 3.18 -15.72
CA PHE A 569 2.02 1.91 -15.06
C PHE A 569 2.84 0.76 -15.66
N LEU A 570 3.10 -0.29 -14.87
CA LEU A 570 4.01 -1.35 -15.29
C LEU A 570 3.51 -2.10 -16.54
N PRO A 571 4.40 -2.48 -17.46
CA PRO A 571 4.03 -3.29 -18.62
C PRO A 571 3.71 -4.73 -18.21
N CYS A 572 2.44 -5.14 -18.38
CA CYS A 572 2.09 -6.55 -18.45
C CYS A 572 2.56 -7.08 -19.81
N PHE A 573 3.79 -7.60 -19.88
CA PHE A 573 4.28 -8.32 -21.04
C PHE A 573 3.56 -9.67 -21.15
N GLU A 574 3.10 -10.07 -22.34
CA GLU A 574 2.52 -11.41 -22.54
C GLU A 574 3.55 -12.50 -22.22
N ALA A 575 3.09 -13.58 -21.59
CA ALA A 575 3.89 -14.79 -21.45
C ALA A 575 4.13 -15.43 -22.83
N GLU A 576 5.36 -15.87 -23.10
CA GLU A 576 5.71 -16.53 -24.37
C GLU A 576 4.89 -17.82 -24.56
N LYS A 577 4.29 -17.96 -25.75
CA LYS A 577 3.62 -19.19 -26.16
C LYS A 577 4.67 -20.26 -26.46
N LYS A 578 4.85 -21.17 -25.50
CA LYS A 578 5.66 -22.39 -25.63
C LYS A 578 5.10 -23.36 -26.67
#